data_AF-A0A2G8JTK3-F1
#
_entry.id   AF-A0A2G8JTK3-F1
#
_cell.length_a   1.000
_cell.length_b   1.000
_cell.length_c   1.000
_cell.angle_alpha   90.00
_cell.angle_beta   90.00
_cell.angle_gamma   90.00
#
_symmetry.space_group_name_H-M   'P 1'
#
loop_
_entity.id
_entity.type
_entity.pdbx_description
1 polymer ?
#
loop_
_entity_poly.entity_id
_entity_poly.type
_entity_poly.pdbx_seq_one_letter_code
_entity_poly.pdbx_strand_id
1 'polypeptide(L)'
;MRKRIVAAFHTFGLKITTQANIKTVNYLDATLDLRTGTHRPFRKPNDQPTYVHCLSNHPPEVTKRIPESIGNRISTLSSNEEIFDNAAPIYNDALRDSGYTYHLVYNNSTESSKKQPRKKPRTRNIIWFNPPYSRNVKSNVGKLFFRLLAKHFPKGNKLHKIFNKNNVKLSYSCMGNMRSIINSHNNRLLSQNELRPQLAQRICNCREKLNCPQRELLGEQCNI
;
A
#
# COMPACT_ATOMS: atom_id res chain seq x y z
N MET A 1 35.59 21.22 11.50
CA MET A 1 34.19 20.73 11.49
C MET A 1 34.09 19.24 11.14
N ARG A 2 34.57 18.78 9.97
CA ARG A 2 34.49 17.38 9.49
C ARG A 2 34.91 16.30 10.52
N LYS A 3 36.11 16.43 11.12
CA LYS A 3 36.63 15.47 12.11
C LYS A 3 35.73 15.35 13.36
N ARG A 4 35.16 16.47 13.82
CA ARG A 4 34.25 16.50 14.99
C ARG A 4 32.95 15.76 14.72
N ILE A 5 32.36 15.96 13.53
CA ILE A 5 31.13 15.27 13.13
C ILE A 5 31.39 13.76 13.01
N VAL A 6 32.46 13.35 12.31
CA VAL A 6 32.81 11.93 12.17
C VAL A 6 33.05 11.28 13.54
N ALA A 7 33.77 11.96 14.45
CA ALA A 7 33.99 11.46 15.81
C ALA A 7 32.67 11.30 16.59
N ALA A 8 31.75 12.27 16.50
CA ALA A 8 30.45 12.20 17.17
C ALA A 8 29.55 11.07 16.64
N PHE A 9 29.61 10.72 15.36
CA PHE A 9 28.87 9.56 14.86
C PHE A 9 29.56 8.24 15.24
N HIS A 10 30.89 8.24 15.32
CA HIS A 10 31.66 7.08 15.76
C HIS A 10 31.38 6.72 17.23
N THR A 11 31.10 7.68 18.11
CA THR A 11 30.69 7.37 19.50
C THR A 11 29.41 6.55 19.58
N PHE A 12 28.55 6.62 18.55
CA PHE A 12 27.34 5.82 18.43
C PHE A 12 27.53 4.58 17.54
N GLY A 13 28.76 4.24 17.15
CA GLY A 13 29.04 3.12 16.26
C GLY A 13 28.61 3.34 14.80
N LEU A 14 28.35 4.58 14.39
CA LEU A 14 27.93 4.92 13.03
C LEU A 14 29.11 5.42 12.19
N LYS A 15 29.26 4.86 10.98
CA LYS A 15 30.25 5.30 9.99
C LYS A 15 29.57 6.19 8.95
N ILE A 16 30.02 7.44 8.84
CA ILE A 16 29.48 8.41 7.88
C ILE A 16 30.52 8.81 6.84
N THR A 17 30.06 9.08 5.62
CA THR A 17 30.87 9.69 4.56
C THR A 17 30.50 11.15 4.45
N THR A 18 31.50 12.02 4.38
CA THR A 18 31.33 13.46 4.23
C THR A 18 31.90 13.90 2.90
N GLN A 19 31.03 14.46 2.06
CA GLN A 19 31.37 15.08 0.78
C GLN A 19 31.20 16.59 0.93
N ALA A 20 32.09 17.37 0.33
CA ALA A 20 32.07 18.84 0.39
C ALA A 20 31.99 19.42 -1.03
N ASN A 21 31.55 20.68 -1.15
CA ASN A 21 31.43 21.40 -2.42
C ASN A 21 30.52 20.74 -3.47
N ILE A 22 29.52 19.97 -3.01
CA ILE A 22 28.50 19.41 -3.89
C ILE A 22 27.55 20.53 -4.32
N LYS A 23 27.22 20.58 -5.62
CA LYS A 23 26.30 21.58 -6.19
C LYS A 23 24.86 21.09 -6.24
N THR A 24 24.68 19.80 -6.49
CA THR A 24 23.38 19.15 -6.60
C THR A 24 23.34 17.89 -5.75
N VAL A 25 22.27 17.72 -4.98
CA VAL A 25 22.10 16.56 -4.10
C VAL A 25 20.77 15.92 -4.39
N ASN A 26 20.78 14.60 -4.60
CA ASN A 26 19.57 13.80 -4.69
C ASN A 26 19.24 13.25 -3.30
N TYR A 27 18.01 13.43 -2.86
CA TYR A 27 17.52 12.89 -1.60
C TYR A 27 16.07 12.45 -1.74
N LEU A 28 15.81 11.16 -1.53
CA LEU A 28 14.50 10.54 -1.72
C LEU A 28 13.92 10.86 -3.11
N ASP A 29 12.92 11.73 -3.15
CA ASP A 29 12.10 12.05 -4.31
C ASP A 29 12.48 13.40 -4.93
N ALA A 30 13.51 14.06 -4.42
CA ALA A 30 13.89 15.41 -4.83
C ALA A 30 15.37 15.51 -5.19
N THR A 31 15.66 16.29 -6.24
CA THR A 31 16.99 16.82 -6.54
C THR A 31 17.01 18.27 -6.11
N LEU A 32 17.92 18.58 -5.19
CA LEU A 32 18.15 19.92 -4.66
C LEU A 32 19.36 20.53 -5.39
N ASP A 33 19.17 21.72 -5.96
CA ASP A 33 20.26 22.56 -6.45
C ASP A 33 20.65 23.57 -5.36
N LEU A 34 21.82 23.36 -4.77
CA LEU A 34 22.33 24.16 -3.66
C LEU A 34 22.84 25.54 -4.11
N ARG A 35 22.99 25.77 -5.42
CA ARG A 35 23.41 27.07 -5.97
C ARG A 35 22.23 28.02 -6.10
N THR A 36 21.13 27.51 -6.64
CA THR A 36 19.91 28.29 -6.92
C THR A 36 18.89 28.22 -5.78
N GLY A 37 19.03 27.22 -4.89
CA GLY A 37 18.03 26.92 -3.86
C GLY A 37 16.76 26.28 -4.41
N THR A 38 16.78 25.84 -5.67
CA THR A 38 15.64 25.18 -6.32
C THR A 38 15.65 23.67 -6.11
N HIS A 39 14.50 23.04 -6.30
CA HIS A 39 14.26 21.64 -6.14
C HIS A 39 13.33 21.12 -7.25
N ARG A 40 13.60 19.89 -7.69
CA ARG A 40 12.83 19.19 -8.72
C ARG A 40 12.59 17.74 -8.35
N PRO A 41 11.57 17.08 -8.91
CA PRO A 41 11.37 15.65 -8.73
C PRO A 41 12.61 14.84 -9.17
N PHE A 42 13.04 13.91 -8.33
CA PHE A 42 14.09 12.95 -8.63
C PHE A 42 13.51 11.57 -8.85
N ARG A 43 14.00 10.86 -9.88
CA ARG A 43 13.65 9.48 -10.17
C ARG A 43 14.93 8.68 -10.34
N LYS A 44 14.91 7.42 -9.88
CA LYS A 44 16.05 6.52 -10.09
C LYS A 44 16.20 6.23 -11.59
N PRO A 45 17.43 6.06 -12.10
CA PRO A 45 17.65 5.62 -13.47
C PRO A 45 16.86 4.32 -13.74
N ASN A 46 16.21 4.23 -14.91
CA ASN A 46 15.41 3.09 -15.37
C ASN A 46 14.10 2.79 -14.61
N ASP A 47 13.74 3.58 -13.60
CA ASP A 47 12.43 3.45 -12.98
C ASP A 47 11.36 4.04 -13.90
N GLN A 48 10.23 3.34 -14.10
CA GLN A 48 9.07 3.86 -14.85
C GLN A 48 7.84 3.90 -13.93
N PRO A 49 7.09 5.00 -13.88
CA PRO A 49 5.99 5.10 -12.95
C PRO A 49 4.86 4.21 -13.45
N THR A 50 4.33 3.37 -12.57
CA THR A 50 3.15 2.54 -12.86
C THR A 50 2.07 2.88 -11.86
N TYR A 51 0.86 3.16 -12.35
CA TYR A 51 -0.28 3.46 -11.50
C TYR A 51 -1.33 2.36 -11.55
N VAL A 52 -2.20 2.38 -10.55
CA VAL A 52 -3.34 1.48 -10.50
C VAL A 52 -4.30 1.87 -11.61
N HIS A 53 -4.62 0.92 -12.50
CA HIS A 53 -5.54 1.18 -13.62
C HIS A 53 -6.92 1.65 -13.12
N CYS A 54 -7.55 2.59 -13.83
CA CYS A 54 -8.83 3.18 -13.44
C CYS A 54 -9.98 2.15 -13.32
N LEU A 55 -9.90 1.06 -14.10
CA LEU A 55 -10.84 -0.08 -14.10
C LEU A 55 -10.49 -1.20 -13.12
N SER A 56 -9.44 -1.06 -12.31
CA SER A 56 -9.03 -2.07 -11.34
C SER A 56 -10.10 -2.29 -10.26
N ASN A 57 -10.01 -3.41 -9.55
CA ASN A 57 -10.94 -3.77 -8.48
C ASN A 57 -10.62 -3.05 -7.15
N HIS A 58 -10.64 -1.72 -7.19
CA HIS A 58 -10.39 -0.84 -6.04
C HIS A 58 -11.60 0.07 -5.78
N PRO A 59 -11.78 0.54 -4.53
CA PRO A 59 -12.81 1.53 -4.24
C PRO A 59 -12.69 2.74 -5.19
N PRO A 60 -13.80 3.22 -5.79
CA PRO A 60 -13.75 4.30 -6.78
C PRO A 60 -13.11 5.58 -6.28
N GLU A 61 -13.23 5.87 -4.98
CA GLU A 61 -12.60 7.05 -4.36
C GLU A 61 -11.08 6.97 -4.40
N VAL A 62 -10.50 5.76 -4.27
CA VAL A 62 -9.05 5.55 -4.35
C VAL A 62 -8.59 5.81 -5.77
N THR A 63 -9.21 5.16 -6.76
CA THR A 63 -8.79 5.31 -8.17
C THR A 63 -8.98 6.72 -8.68
N LYS A 64 -10.05 7.42 -8.29
CA LYS A 64 -10.30 8.82 -8.70
C LYS A 64 -9.29 9.81 -8.14
N ARG A 65 -8.75 9.57 -6.93
CA ARG A 65 -7.80 10.49 -6.29
C ARG A 65 -6.35 10.33 -6.75
N ILE A 66 -6.03 9.24 -7.44
CA ILE A 66 -4.66 8.96 -7.90
C ILE A 66 -4.10 10.13 -8.75
N PRO A 67 -4.76 10.60 -9.83
CA PRO A 67 -4.22 11.67 -10.66
C PRO A 67 -3.99 12.97 -9.89
N GLU A 68 -4.98 13.39 -9.08
CA GLU A 68 -4.88 14.59 -8.25
C GLU A 68 -3.73 14.49 -7.24
N SER A 69 -3.59 13.34 -6.58
CA SER A 69 -2.52 13.10 -5.61
C SER A 69 -1.13 13.14 -6.26
N ILE A 70 -1.00 12.66 -7.49
CA ILE A 70 0.25 12.68 -8.25
C ILE A 70 0.59 14.12 -8.66
N GLY A 71 -0.38 14.86 -9.19
CA GLY A 71 -0.20 16.27 -9.55
C GLY A 71 0.27 17.10 -8.36
N ASN A 72 -0.44 17.00 -7.23
CA ASN A 72 -0.08 17.69 -5.99
C ASN A 72 1.35 17.34 -5.53
N ARG A 73 1.75 16.07 -5.63
CA ARG A 73 3.11 15.63 -5.27
C ARG A 73 4.15 16.27 -6.18
N ILE A 74 3.96 16.22 -7.49
CA ILE A 74 4.93 16.76 -8.47
C ILE A 74 5.02 18.28 -8.34
N SER A 75 3.88 18.97 -8.17
CA SER A 75 3.89 20.41 -7.92
C SER A 75 4.62 20.75 -6.61
N THR A 76 4.45 19.98 -5.54
CA THR A 76 5.17 20.19 -4.27
C THR A 76 6.69 20.00 -4.44
N LEU A 77 7.09 19.02 -5.25
CA LEU A 77 8.49 18.71 -5.54
C LEU A 77 9.13 19.65 -6.58
N SER A 78 8.37 20.54 -7.20
CA SER A 78 8.85 21.46 -8.24
C SER A 78 8.84 22.90 -7.70
N SER A 79 9.98 23.59 -7.71
CA SER A 79 10.03 24.98 -7.22
C SER A 79 9.23 25.97 -8.06
N ASN A 80 9.03 25.70 -9.34
CA ASN A 80 8.33 26.57 -10.28
C ASN A 80 7.61 25.73 -11.35
N GLU A 81 6.82 26.42 -12.18
CA GLU A 81 6.02 25.82 -13.25
C GLU A 81 6.91 25.17 -14.33
N GLU A 82 8.01 25.82 -14.71
CA GLU A 82 8.93 25.28 -15.71
C GLU A 82 9.53 23.93 -15.29
N ILE A 83 9.94 23.78 -14.03
CA ILE A 83 10.43 22.51 -13.50
C ILE A 83 9.33 21.45 -13.49
N PHE A 84 8.09 21.85 -13.20
CA PHE A 84 6.95 20.97 -13.22
C PHE A 84 6.65 20.48 -14.64
N ASP A 85 6.60 21.38 -15.62
CA ASP A 85 6.31 21.07 -17.03
C ASP A 85 7.37 20.17 -17.64
N ASN A 86 8.63 20.31 -17.21
CA ASN A 86 9.70 19.39 -17.61
C ASN A 86 9.51 17.98 -17.02
N ALA A 87 8.92 17.85 -15.83
CA ALA A 87 8.72 16.57 -15.16
C ALA A 87 7.38 15.89 -15.49
N ALA A 88 6.34 16.68 -15.76
CA ALA A 88 4.96 16.22 -15.94
C ALA A 88 4.74 15.18 -17.06
N PRO A 89 5.40 15.26 -18.24
CA PRO A 89 5.14 14.35 -19.36
C PRO A 89 5.24 12.88 -18.99
N ILE A 90 6.29 12.50 -18.23
CA ILE A 90 6.50 11.10 -17.84
C ILE A 90 5.36 10.57 -16.97
N TYR A 91 4.80 11.42 -16.11
CA TYR A 91 3.70 11.05 -15.23
C TYR A 91 2.35 11.08 -15.95
N ASN A 92 2.15 12.03 -16.87
CA ASN A 92 0.98 12.08 -17.75
C ASN A 92 0.91 10.82 -18.62
N ASP A 93 2.04 10.37 -19.18
CA ASP A 93 2.12 9.14 -19.97
C ASP A 93 1.76 7.92 -19.13
N ALA A 94 2.35 7.77 -17.93
CA ALA A 94 2.02 6.69 -17.01
C ALA A 94 0.55 6.69 -16.54
N LEU A 95 -0.05 7.86 -16.37
CA LEU A 95 -1.48 8.02 -16.06
C LEU A 95 -2.35 7.60 -17.25
N ARG A 96 -1.97 7.99 -18.47
CA ARG A 96 -2.65 7.61 -19.71
C ARG A 96 -2.61 6.10 -19.93
N ASP A 97 -1.46 5.47 -19.70
CA ASP A 97 -1.28 4.00 -19.74
C ASP A 97 -2.16 3.28 -18.71
N SER A 98 -2.44 3.96 -17.60
CA SER A 98 -3.33 3.48 -16.53
C SER A 98 -4.82 3.80 -16.77
N GLY A 99 -5.16 4.35 -17.95
CA GLY A 99 -6.53 4.63 -18.38
C GLY A 99 -7.12 5.93 -17.82
N TYR A 100 -6.30 6.86 -17.34
CA TYR A 100 -6.75 8.17 -16.89
C TYR A 100 -6.68 9.20 -18.02
N THR A 101 -7.72 10.03 -18.14
CA THR A 101 -7.78 11.17 -19.08
C THR A 101 -7.33 12.48 -18.46
N TYR A 102 -6.74 12.42 -17.26
CA TYR A 102 -6.37 13.60 -16.48
C TYR A 102 -5.04 14.15 -16.96
N HIS A 103 -4.98 15.46 -17.20
CA HIS A 103 -3.74 16.18 -17.45
C HIS A 103 -3.28 16.85 -16.17
N LEU A 104 -2.03 16.61 -15.77
CA LEU A 104 -1.46 17.24 -14.60
C LEU A 104 -1.35 18.75 -14.80
N VAL A 105 -1.72 19.52 -13.77
CA VAL A 105 -1.65 20.99 -13.78
C VAL A 105 -0.79 21.44 -12.61
N TYR A 106 0.08 22.41 -12.84
CA TYR A 106 0.92 22.96 -11.79
C TYR A 106 0.06 23.69 -10.75
N ASN A 107 0.21 23.32 -9.49
CA ASN A 107 -0.47 23.98 -8.38
C ASN A 107 0.55 24.70 -7.49
N ASN A 108 0.55 26.03 -7.56
CA ASN A 108 1.31 26.90 -6.67
C ASN A 108 0.74 26.82 -5.24
N SER A 109 1.18 25.80 -4.52
CA SER A 109 0.82 25.52 -3.13
C SER A 109 1.20 26.66 -2.18
N THR A 110 2.06 27.59 -2.63
CA THR A 110 2.46 28.80 -1.93
C THR A 110 1.30 29.79 -1.74
N GLU A 111 0.36 29.91 -2.68
CA GLU A 111 -0.74 30.90 -2.56
C GLU A 111 -1.92 30.43 -1.67
N SER A 112 -2.18 29.12 -1.62
CA SER A 112 -3.27 28.56 -0.80
C SER A 112 -2.93 28.43 0.69
N SER A 113 -1.71 28.82 1.08
CA SER A 113 -1.21 28.73 2.45
C SER A 113 -1.42 29.99 3.30
N LYS A 114 -2.48 30.77 3.04
CA LYS A 114 -3.10 31.60 4.09
C LYS A 114 -3.70 30.65 5.12
N LYS A 115 -2.84 30.12 6.01
CA LYS A 115 -3.17 29.22 7.11
C LYS A 115 -4.16 29.93 8.03
N GLN A 116 -5.45 29.79 7.72
CA GLN A 116 -6.50 30.05 8.68
C GLN A 116 -6.15 29.27 9.96
N PRO A 117 -6.25 29.87 11.15
CA PRO A 117 -5.92 29.20 12.39
C PRO A 117 -6.71 27.89 12.43
N ARG A 118 -5.99 26.76 12.42
CA ARG A 118 -6.60 25.43 12.45
C ARG A 118 -7.42 25.33 13.72
N LYS A 119 -8.74 25.47 13.60
CA LYS A 119 -9.66 25.19 14.72
C LYS A 119 -9.32 23.79 15.22
N LYS A 120 -9.03 23.66 16.51
CA LYS A 120 -8.69 22.36 17.11
C LYS A 120 -9.78 21.37 16.73
N PRO A 121 -9.46 20.29 15.99
CA PRO A 121 -10.47 19.35 15.57
C PRO A 121 -11.07 18.72 16.83
N ARG A 122 -12.41 18.73 16.94
CA ARG A 122 -13.09 18.01 18.00
C ARG A 122 -12.74 16.54 17.87
N THR A 123 -12.19 15.96 18.93
CA THR A 123 -11.99 14.52 19.03
C THR A 123 -13.37 13.86 19.10
N ARG A 124 -13.67 13.00 18.14
CA ARG A 124 -14.90 12.19 18.12
C ARG A 124 -14.49 10.73 18.13
N ASN A 125 -15.18 9.93 18.93
CA ASN A 125 -15.02 8.47 18.91
C ASN A 125 -15.71 7.93 17.65
N ILE A 126 -14.93 7.75 16.59
CA ILE A 126 -15.40 7.21 15.31
C ILE A 126 -15.13 5.71 15.27
N ILE A 127 -16.16 4.93 14.96
CA ILE A 127 -16.06 3.50 14.68
C ILE A 127 -16.03 3.32 13.17
N TRP A 128 -15.04 2.61 12.66
CA TRP A 128 -14.90 2.33 11.24
C TRP A 128 -15.40 0.93 10.93
N PHE A 129 -16.35 0.84 10.01
CA PHE A 129 -16.69 -0.40 9.32
C PHE A 129 -15.94 -0.42 8.00
N ASN A 130 -15.03 -1.38 7.84
CA ASN A 130 -14.13 -1.49 6.69
C ASN A 130 -14.33 -2.82 5.93
N PRO A 131 -15.49 -3.02 5.28
CA PRO A 131 -15.70 -4.21 4.47
C PRO A 131 -14.72 -4.27 3.29
N PRO A 132 -14.42 -5.47 2.78
CA PRO A 132 -13.66 -5.63 1.55
C PRO A 132 -14.43 -5.03 0.37
N TYR A 133 -13.73 -4.33 -0.51
CA TYR A 133 -14.28 -3.87 -1.79
C TYR A 133 -14.26 -4.98 -2.83
N SER A 134 -15.33 -5.07 -3.62
CA SER A 134 -15.33 -5.85 -4.85
C SER A 134 -16.28 -5.23 -5.86
N ARG A 135 -15.77 -5.00 -7.07
CA ARG A 135 -16.52 -4.53 -8.24
C ARG A 135 -17.63 -5.49 -8.66
N ASN A 136 -17.54 -6.76 -8.28
CA ASN A 136 -18.55 -7.78 -8.55
C ASN A 136 -19.78 -7.65 -7.64
N VAL A 137 -19.67 -6.92 -6.54
CA VAL A 137 -20.77 -6.70 -5.60
C VAL A 137 -21.71 -5.64 -6.18
N LYS A 138 -22.85 -6.09 -6.72
CA LYS A 138 -23.89 -5.20 -7.27
C LYS A 138 -24.67 -4.44 -6.19
N SER A 139 -24.72 -5.00 -4.98
CA SER A 139 -25.47 -4.40 -3.88
C SER A 139 -24.73 -3.21 -3.29
N ASN A 140 -25.45 -2.14 -2.95
CA ASN A 140 -24.87 -1.01 -2.24
C ASN A 140 -24.70 -1.37 -0.75
N VAL A 141 -23.59 -2.04 -0.43
CA VAL A 141 -23.25 -2.52 0.92
C VAL A 141 -23.33 -1.39 1.95
N GLY A 142 -22.82 -0.20 1.61
CA GLY A 142 -22.88 0.95 2.51
C GLY A 142 -24.31 1.38 2.84
N LYS A 143 -25.17 1.51 1.82
CA LYS A 143 -26.59 1.86 2.01
C LYS A 143 -27.32 0.81 2.84
N LEU A 144 -27.07 -0.48 2.58
CA LEU A 144 -27.62 -1.60 3.34
C LEU A 144 -27.16 -1.57 4.80
N PHE A 145 -25.87 -1.40 5.03
CA PHE A 145 -25.29 -1.30 6.36
C PHE A 145 -25.89 -0.15 7.17
N PHE A 146 -25.96 1.06 6.60
CA PHE A 146 -26.57 2.21 7.30
C PHE A 146 -28.08 2.07 7.51
N ARG A 147 -28.78 1.29 6.67
CA ARG A 147 -30.19 0.94 6.89
C ARG A 147 -30.34 -0.01 8.08
N LEU A 148 -29.50 -1.04 8.18
CA LEU A 148 -29.46 -1.95 9.32
C LEU A 148 -29.10 -1.20 10.61
N LEU A 149 -28.12 -0.31 10.54
CA LEU A 149 -27.71 0.53 11.67
C LEU A 149 -28.91 1.35 12.19
N ALA A 150 -29.66 1.99 11.30
CA ALA A 150 -30.85 2.77 11.67
C ALA A 150 -32.00 1.90 12.20
N LYS A 151 -32.19 0.70 11.64
CA LYS A 151 -33.24 -0.25 12.03
C LYS A 151 -33.01 -0.83 13.43
N HIS A 152 -31.78 -1.27 13.71
CA HIS A 152 -31.46 -1.98 14.95
C HIS A 152 -31.02 -1.04 16.09
N PHE A 153 -30.54 0.16 15.76
CA PHE A 153 -30.16 1.18 16.75
C PHE A 153 -30.96 2.48 16.54
N PRO A 154 -32.30 2.46 16.71
CA PRO A 154 -33.11 3.69 16.71
C PRO A 154 -32.79 4.56 17.94
N LYS A 155 -33.26 5.81 17.97
CA LYS A 155 -32.93 6.79 19.04
C LYS A 155 -33.23 6.30 20.47
N GLY A 156 -34.23 5.45 20.65
CA GLY A 156 -34.59 4.86 21.96
C GLY A 156 -33.71 3.69 22.40
N ASN A 157 -32.83 3.16 21.53
CA ASN A 157 -31.94 2.05 21.89
C ASN A 157 -30.80 2.56 22.78
N LYS A 158 -30.50 1.82 23.87
CA LYS A 158 -29.38 2.09 24.80
C LYS A 158 -28.04 2.30 24.09
N LEU A 159 -27.80 1.61 22.99
CA LEU A 159 -26.55 1.68 22.21
C LEU A 159 -26.56 2.72 21.09
N HIS A 160 -27.66 3.45 20.86
CA HIS A 160 -27.76 4.47 19.80
C HIS A 160 -26.69 5.55 19.93
N LYS A 161 -26.31 5.93 21.16
CA LYS A 161 -25.25 6.92 21.41
C LYS A 161 -23.91 6.51 20.81
N ILE A 162 -23.67 5.20 20.68
CA ILE A 162 -22.44 4.62 20.11
C ILE A 162 -22.66 4.30 18.62
N PHE A 163 -23.69 3.52 18.31
CA PHE A 163 -23.98 3.03 16.97
C PHE A 163 -25.03 3.92 16.28
N ASN A 164 -24.55 4.99 15.66
CA ASN A 164 -25.37 5.89 14.83
C ASN A 164 -24.56 6.38 13.62
N LYS A 165 -25.22 7.03 12.66
CA LYS A 165 -24.59 7.54 11.42
C LYS A 165 -23.52 8.63 11.66
N ASN A 166 -23.55 9.29 12.81
CA ASN A 166 -22.57 10.31 13.16
C ASN A 166 -21.25 9.68 13.61
N ASN A 167 -21.33 8.59 14.36
CA ASN A 167 -20.18 7.93 15.00
C ASN A 167 -19.64 6.75 14.19
N VAL A 168 -20.49 6.04 13.46
CA VAL A 168 -20.07 4.92 12.60
C VAL A 168 -19.82 5.43 11.18
N LYS A 169 -18.61 5.20 10.67
CA LYS A 169 -18.21 5.53 9.30
C LYS A 169 -17.91 4.27 8.52
N LEU A 170 -18.15 4.36 7.21
CA LEU A 170 -17.87 3.30 6.27
C LEU A 170 -16.64 3.73 5.47
N SER A 171 -15.65 2.86 5.40
CA SER A 171 -14.64 2.91 4.34
C SER A 171 -14.54 1.54 3.71
N TYR A 172 -13.88 1.42 2.56
CA TYR A 172 -13.66 0.12 1.96
C TYR A 172 -12.19 -0.25 2.11
N SER A 173 -11.94 -1.51 2.46
CA SER A 173 -10.59 -2.08 2.35
C SER A 173 -10.32 -2.45 0.90
N CYS A 174 -9.13 -2.12 0.41
CA CYS A 174 -8.67 -2.63 -0.88
C CYS A 174 -8.41 -4.13 -0.75
N MET A 175 -9.04 -4.94 -1.59
CA MET A 175 -8.71 -6.35 -1.66
C MET A 175 -7.30 -6.51 -2.22
N GLY A 176 -6.53 -7.49 -1.72
CA GLY A 176 -5.22 -7.81 -2.27
C GLY A 176 -5.31 -8.20 -3.76
N ASN A 177 -4.18 -8.17 -4.46
CA ASN A 177 -4.11 -8.55 -5.87
C ASN A 177 -4.65 -9.99 -6.04
N MET A 178 -5.78 -10.15 -6.73
CA MET A 178 -6.41 -11.46 -6.95
C MET A 178 -5.48 -12.45 -7.65
N ARG A 179 -4.63 -12.00 -8.57
CA ARG A 179 -3.62 -12.86 -9.21
C ARG A 179 -2.64 -13.40 -8.18
N SER A 180 -2.21 -12.57 -7.24
CA SER A 180 -1.31 -13.01 -6.16
C SER A 180 -1.99 -14.02 -5.23
N ILE A 181 -3.26 -13.78 -4.87
CA ILE A 181 -4.06 -14.70 -4.05
C ILE A 181 -4.22 -16.05 -4.77
N ILE A 182 -4.58 -16.03 -6.06
CA ILE A 182 -4.73 -17.22 -6.89
C ILE A 182 -3.39 -17.96 -7.02
N ASN A 183 -2.31 -17.24 -7.35
CA ASN A 183 -0.98 -17.84 -7.49
C ASN A 183 -0.52 -18.49 -6.17
N SER A 184 -0.69 -17.81 -5.04
CA SER A 184 -0.34 -18.34 -3.72
C SER A 184 -1.15 -19.61 -3.40
N HIS A 185 -2.45 -19.58 -3.68
CA HIS A 185 -3.31 -20.75 -3.50
C HIS A 185 -2.89 -21.93 -4.40
N ASN A 186 -2.67 -21.66 -5.69
CA ASN A 186 -2.26 -22.67 -6.66
C ASN A 186 -0.89 -23.26 -6.31
N ASN A 187 0.08 -22.41 -5.96
CA ASN A 187 1.41 -22.85 -5.51
C ASN A 187 1.28 -23.76 -4.29
N ARG A 188 0.42 -23.42 -3.32
CA ARG A 188 0.17 -24.27 -2.16
C ARG A 188 -0.41 -25.64 -2.55
N LEU A 189 -1.39 -25.68 -3.45
CA LEU A 189 -1.98 -26.95 -3.93
C LEU A 189 -0.96 -27.80 -4.66
N LEU A 190 -0.14 -27.18 -5.52
CA LEU A 190 0.95 -27.86 -6.22
C LEU A 190 1.98 -28.42 -5.22
N SER A 191 2.44 -27.63 -4.24
CA SER A 191 3.35 -28.10 -3.20
C SER A 191 2.77 -29.25 -2.36
N GLN A 192 1.46 -29.24 -2.10
CA GLN A 192 0.78 -30.35 -1.41
C GLN A 192 0.71 -31.62 -2.26
N ASN A 193 0.56 -31.48 -3.58
CA ASN A 193 0.61 -32.60 -4.52
C ASN A 193 2.01 -33.18 -4.68
N GLU A 194 3.07 -32.36 -4.64
CA GLU A 194 4.47 -32.83 -4.64
C GLU A 194 4.85 -33.59 -3.35
N LEU A 195 4.19 -33.29 -2.23
CA LEU A 195 4.39 -33.99 -0.94
C LEU A 195 3.56 -35.28 -0.83
N ARG A 196 2.53 -35.46 -1.65
CA ARG A 196 1.66 -36.66 -1.66
C ARG A 196 2.39 -37.97 -1.99
N PRO A 197 3.31 -38.05 -2.98
CA PRO A 197 4.09 -39.26 -3.25
C PRO A 197 4.98 -39.67 -2.07
N GLN A 198 5.53 -38.70 -1.33
CA GLN A 198 6.44 -38.98 -0.20
C GLN A 198 5.70 -39.41 1.07
N LEU A 199 4.47 -38.92 1.27
CA LEU A 199 3.59 -39.37 2.36
C LEU A 199 2.94 -40.72 2.07
N ALA A 200 2.66 -41.03 0.80
CA ALA A 200 2.12 -42.33 0.39
C ALA A 200 3.08 -43.51 0.65
N GLN A 201 4.40 -43.28 0.71
CA GLN A 201 5.38 -44.30 1.09
C GLN A 201 5.46 -44.58 2.61
N ARG A 202 4.88 -43.72 3.46
CA ARG A 202 4.91 -43.93 4.91
C ARG A 202 3.57 -44.47 5.39
N ILE A 203 3.40 -45.78 5.23
CA ILE A 203 2.23 -46.52 5.72
C ILE A 203 2.21 -46.57 7.27
N CYS A 204 3.35 -46.29 7.94
CA CYS A 204 3.39 -46.11 9.38
C CYS A 204 4.43 -45.06 9.85
N ASN A 205 4.19 -44.51 11.04
CA ASN A 205 5.02 -43.49 11.69
C ASN A 205 5.98 -44.09 12.74
N CYS A 206 6.36 -45.36 12.60
CA CYS A 206 7.26 -46.06 13.52
C CYS A 206 8.69 -45.48 13.45
N ARG A 207 9.26 -45.11 14.61
CA ARG A 207 10.68 -44.67 14.72
C ARG A 207 11.66 -45.84 14.64
N GLU A 208 11.28 -47.02 15.13
CA GLU A 208 12.08 -48.25 15.06
C GLU A 208 11.44 -49.25 14.09
N LYS A 209 12.13 -49.53 12.98
CA LYS A 209 11.61 -50.42 11.91
C LYS A 209 11.55 -51.91 12.33
N LEU A 210 12.35 -52.32 13.31
CA LEU A 210 12.47 -53.72 13.73
C LEU A 210 11.31 -54.19 14.64
N ASN A 211 10.67 -53.27 15.38
CA ASN A 211 9.61 -53.55 16.34
C ASN A 211 8.23 -53.07 15.91
N CYS A 212 8.03 -52.72 14.63
CA CYS A 212 6.77 -52.18 14.17
C CYS A 212 5.73 -53.32 14.03
N PRO A 213 4.58 -53.26 14.73
CA PRO A 213 3.69 -54.41 14.95
C PRO A 213 2.90 -54.87 13.70
N GLN A 214 3.10 -54.25 12.54
CA GLN A 214 2.40 -54.58 11.28
C GLN A 214 3.18 -55.54 10.36
N ARG A 215 4.05 -56.41 10.90
CA ARG A 215 4.89 -57.28 10.07
C ARG A 215 4.17 -58.49 9.44
N GLU A 216 2.92 -58.77 9.79
CA GLU A 216 2.32 -60.08 9.50
C GLU A 216 0.98 -60.07 8.78
N LEU A 217 0.54 -58.94 8.22
CA LEU A 217 -0.66 -58.92 7.39
C LEU A 217 -0.40 -58.15 6.10
N LEU A 218 -0.27 -58.92 5.02
CA LEU A 218 -0.09 -58.56 3.60
C LEU A 218 1.39 -58.39 3.18
N GLY A 219 1.91 -59.43 2.54
CA GLY A 219 3.28 -59.55 2.03
C GLY A 219 3.65 -58.58 0.92
N GLU A 220 3.82 -57.30 1.26
CA GLU A 220 4.56 -56.35 0.44
C GLU A 220 5.90 -56.03 1.10
N GLN A 221 6.97 -56.47 0.45
CA GLN A 221 8.36 -56.23 0.86
C GLN A 221 8.62 -54.71 0.88
N CYS A 222 9.05 -54.19 2.02
CA CYS A 222 9.70 -52.88 2.07
C CYS A 222 10.97 -52.96 1.22
N ASN A 223 10.97 -52.34 0.03
CA ASN A 223 12.17 -52.20 -0.77
C ASN A 223 13.24 -51.42 0.03
N ILE A 224 14.45 -51.96 0.02
CA ILE A 224 15.67 -51.45 0.69
C ILE A 224 16.05 -50.08 0.14
#